data_AF-A0A1G9NMD8-F1
#
_entry.id   AF-A0A1G9NMD8-F1
#
_cell.length_a   1.000
_cell.length_b   1.000
_cell.length_c   1.000
_cell.angle_alpha   90.00
_cell.angle_beta   90.00
_cell.angle_gamma   90.00
#
_symmetry.space_group_name_H-M   'P 1'
#
loop_
_entity.id
_entity.type
_entity.pdbx_description
1 polymer ?
#
loop_
_entity_poly.entity_id
_entity_poly.type
_entity_poly.pdbx_seq_one_letter_code
_entity_poly.pdbx_strand_id
1 'polypeptide(L)'
;MSDPIVILTEEPLGADDRVNIETLIAGGDAPLLILVPANTERHLVVDFLENLSLLEIAKAFRELTAHSDPAEERAEAADTLAASLAALAGLGGGVSGEVVEGKAVDGLVAKVKELSAGQAVVITRPHAVADTFHTDWATKAQDKLGLPVLHLYAGSGFIGDS
;
A
#
# COMPACT_ATOMS: atom_id res chain seq x y z
N MET A 1 -14.87 -15.30 -13.92
CA MET A 1 -13.67 -14.47 -13.78
C MET A 1 -13.77 -13.89 -12.39
N SER A 2 -12.80 -14.19 -11.55
CA SER A 2 -12.82 -13.73 -10.16
C SER A 2 -12.67 -12.21 -10.09
N ASP A 3 -13.24 -11.60 -9.05
CA ASP A 3 -13.12 -10.16 -8.85
C ASP A 3 -11.64 -9.78 -8.64
N PRO A 4 -11.19 -8.62 -9.13
CA PRO A 4 -9.81 -8.21 -8.99
C PRO A 4 -9.45 -7.92 -7.53
N ILE A 5 -8.18 -8.12 -7.19
CA ILE A 5 -7.61 -7.78 -5.88
C ILE A 5 -6.68 -6.58 -6.08
N VAL A 6 -6.95 -5.50 -5.34
CA VAL A 6 -6.09 -4.30 -5.35
C VAL A 6 -5.16 -4.35 -4.16
N ILE A 7 -3.86 -4.29 -4.41
CA ILE A 7 -2.80 -4.40 -3.41
C ILE A 7 -2.04 -3.08 -3.37
N LEU A 8 -2.03 -2.43 -2.21
CA LEU A 8 -1.20 -1.25 -1.94
C LEU A 8 0.09 -1.69 -1.26
N THR A 9 1.25 -1.31 -1.80
CA THR A 9 2.55 -1.56 -1.18
C THR A 9 3.42 -0.31 -1.21
N GLU A 10 4.18 -0.09 -0.14
CA GLU A 10 5.18 0.97 -0.06
C GLU A 10 6.55 0.51 -0.56
N GLU A 11 6.71 -0.81 -0.76
CA GLU A 11 8.01 -1.43 -0.98
C GLU A 11 8.00 -2.57 -1.99
N PRO A 12 9.20 -2.92 -2.53
CA PRO A 12 9.34 -4.05 -3.41
C PRO A 12 8.85 -5.34 -2.75
N LEU A 13 7.85 -5.99 -3.35
CA LEU A 13 7.36 -7.27 -2.88
C LEU A 13 8.39 -8.37 -3.14
N GLY A 14 8.61 -9.21 -2.14
CA GLY A 14 9.60 -10.29 -2.15
C GLY A 14 8.99 -11.69 -2.26
N ALA A 15 9.84 -12.70 -2.01
CA ALA A 15 9.45 -14.10 -2.08
C ALA A 15 8.41 -14.49 -1.03
N ASP A 16 8.51 -13.96 0.19
CA ASP A 16 7.55 -14.24 1.25
C ASP A 16 6.19 -13.62 0.96
N ASP A 17 6.17 -12.39 0.43
CA ASP A 17 4.94 -11.72 0.01
C ASP A 17 4.25 -12.48 -1.12
N ARG A 18 5.04 -13.03 -2.05
CA ARG A 18 4.51 -13.90 -3.11
C ARG A 18 3.77 -15.11 -2.52
N VAL A 19 4.34 -15.78 -1.51
CA VAL A 19 3.69 -16.92 -0.85
C VAL A 19 2.40 -16.50 -0.14
N ASN A 20 2.41 -15.35 0.54
CA ASN A 20 1.22 -14.81 1.19
C ASN A 20 0.12 -14.49 0.18
N ILE A 21 0.46 -13.86 -0.95
CA ILE A 21 -0.49 -13.52 -2.02
C ILE A 21 -0.98 -14.76 -2.75
N GLU A 22 -0.12 -15.75 -2.99
CA GLU A 22 -0.51 -17.04 -3.58
C GLU A 22 -1.51 -17.78 -2.69
N THR A 23 -1.27 -17.75 -1.38
CA THR A 23 -2.19 -18.30 -0.37
C THR A 23 -3.52 -17.54 -0.37
N LEU A 24 -3.47 -16.21 -0.46
CA LEU A 24 -4.65 -15.35 -0.52
C LEU A 24 -5.54 -15.65 -1.73
N ILE A 25 -4.93 -15.82 -2.91
CA ILE A 25 -5.66 -16.14 -4.14
C ILE A 25 -6.23 -17.57 -4.10
N ALA A 26 -5.68 -18.45 -3.25
CA ALA A 26 -6.13 -19.82 -3.03
C ALA A 26 -6.30 -20.63 -4.34
N GLY A 27 -5.40 -20.40 -5.30
CA GLY A 27 -5.43 -21.04 -6.63
C GLY A 27 -6.47 -20.47 -7.60
N GLY A 28 -7.13 -19.36 -7.25
CA GLY A 28 -8.04 -18.62 -8.12
C GLY A 28 -7.34 -17.86 -9.26
N ASP A 29 -8.15 -17.32 -10.16
CA ASP A 29 -7.72 -16.53 -11.34
C ASP A 29 -7.92 -15.02 -11.15
N ALA A 30 -7.96 -14.54 -9.90
CA ALA A 30 -8.16 -13.12 -9.61
C ALA A 30 -7.04 -12.27 -10.22
N PRO A 31 -7.36 -11.26 -11.04
CA PRO A 31 -6.36 -10.29 -11.51
C PRO A 31 -5.83 -9.47 -10.33
N LEU A 32 -4.53 -9.21 -10.31
CA LEU A 32 -3.87 -8.40 -9.30
C LEU A 32 -3.54 -7.01 -9.84
N LEU A 33 -3.91 -5.97 -9.10
CA LEU A 33 -3.48 -4.60 -9.35
C LEU A 33 -2.59 -4.12 -8.20
N ILE A 34 -1.32 -3.83 -8.49
CA ILE A 34 -0.35 -3.31 -7.52
C ILE A 34 -0.31 -1.79 -7.59
N LEU A 35 -0.53 -1.13 -6.47
CA LEU A 35 -0.43 0.32 -6.33
C LEU A 35 0.80 0.64 -5.49
N VAL A 36 1.64 1.55 -5.99
CA VAL A 36 2.78 2.10 -5.24
C VAL A 36 2.60 3.61 -5.12
N PRO A 37 2.52 4.17 -3.91
CA PRO A 37 2.41 5.62 -3.75
C PRO A 37 3.72 6.31 -4.15
N ALA A 38 3.62 7.39 -4.92
CA ALA A 38 4.77 8.19 -5.33
C ALA A 38 5.40 8.95 -4.16
N ASN A 39 4.63 9.25 -3.11
CA ASN A 39 5.09 10.04 -1.98
C ASN A 39 4.45 9.61 -0.67
N THR A 40 5.08 8.66 -0.01
CA THR A 40 4.53 8.03 1.19
C THR A 40 4.76 8.90 2.43
N GLU A 41 5.98 9.39 2.64
CA GLU A 41 6.34 10.08 3.89
C GLU A 41 5.66 11.45 4.05
N ARG A 42 5.51 12.24 2.97
CA ARG A 42 4.93 13.59 3.10
C ARG A 42 3.45 13.55 3.42
N HIS A 43 2.69 12.63 2.83
CA HIS A 43 1.24 12.56 3.02
C HIS A 43 0.86 11.84 4.31
N LEU A 44 1.65 10.85 4.73
CA LEU A 44 1.48 10.15 6.01
C LEU A 44 1.54 11.08 7.22
N VAL A 45 2.54 11.96 7.26
CA VAL A 45 2.73 12.86 8.39
C VAL A 45 1.71 13.99 8.40
N VAL A 46 1.25 14.46 7.23
CA VAL A 46 0.16 15.45 7.16
C VAL A 46 -1.13 14.87 7.74
N ASP A 47 -1.49 13.63 7.37
CA ASP A 47 -2.67 12.96 7.91
C ASP A 47 -2.55 12.68 9.42
N PHE A 48 -1.34 12.42 9.92
CA PHE A 48 -1.10 12.26 11.36
C PHE A 48 -1.18 13.58 12.13
N LEU A 49 -0.63 14.67 11.59
CA LEU A 49 -0.67 16.00 12.21
C LEU A 49 -2.09 16.60 12.26
N GLU A 50 -2.96 16.29 11.29
CA GLU A 50 -4.39 16.64 11.39
C GLU A 50 -5.05 15.99 12.63
N ASN A 51 -4.51 14.88 13.11
CA ASN A 51 -5.03 14.13 14.25
C ASN A 51 -4.32 14.43 15.59
N LEU A 52 -3.26 15.24 15.62
CA LEU A 52 -2.57 15.68 16.85
C LEU A 52 -2.08 17.14 16.78
N SER A 53 -2.46 17.97 17.77
CA SER A 53 -1.95 19.35 17.90
C SER A 53 -0.55 19.41 18.53
N LEU A 54 0.52 19.34 17.73
CA LEU A 54 1.88 19.62 18.16
C LEU A 54 2.68 20.39 17.08
N LEU A 55 2.77 21.72 17.25
CA LEU A 55 3.44 22.65 16.33
C LEU A 55 4.96 22.40 16.16
N GLU A 56 5.63 21.83 17.16
CA GLU A 56 7.08 21.64 17.14
C GLU A 56 7.53 20.42 16.29
N ILE A 57 6.71 19.36 16.26
CA ILE A 57 6.96 18.16 15.43
C ILE A 57 6.85 18.51 13.94
N ALA A 58 5.85 19.32 13.56
CA ALA A 58 5.66 19.80 12.20
C ALA A 58 6.84 20.65 11.68
N LYS A 59 7.58 21.33 12.57
CA LYS A 59 8.74 22.15 12.18
C LYS A 59 9.97 21.31 11.89
N ALA A 60 10.32 20.38 12.80
CA ALA A 60 11.43 19.44 12.58
C ALA A 60 11.22 18.59 11.32
N PHE A 61 9.96 18.25 11.01
CA PHE A 61 9.63 17.44 9.84
C PHE A 61 9.64 18.22 8.51
N ARG A 62 9.24 19.50 8.51
CA ARG A 62 9.41 20.38 7.33
C ARG A 62 10.88 20.52 6.93
N GLU A 63 11.80 20.47 7.89
CA GLU A 63 13.24 20.46 7.62
C GLU A 63 13.72 19.11 7.05
N LEU A 64 13.13 17.99 7.46
CA LEU A 64 13.45 16.65 6.92
C LEU A 64 12.94 16.48 5.48
N THR A 65 11.68 16.85 5.22
CA THR A 65 11.03 16.73 3.90
C THR A 65 11.43 17.79 2.88
N ALA A 66 12.21 18.80 3.28
CA ALA A 66 12.76 19.79 2.37
C ALA A 66 13.84 19.21 1.43
N HIS A 67 14.25 17.95 1.62
CA HIS A 67 15.42 17.36 0.95
C HIS A 67 15.12 16.35 -0.16
N SER A 68 13.88 15.91 -0.36
CA SER A 68 13.56 14.95 -1.43
C SER A 68 13.01 15.64 -2.67
N ASP A 69 13.51 15.30 -3.86
CA ASP A 69 13.00 15.77 -5.15
C ASP A 69 11.79 14.91 -5.56
N PRO A 70 10.62 15.49 -5.88
CA PRO A 70 9.46 14.73 -6.37
C PRO A 70 9.75 13.81 -7.57
N ALA A 71 10.74 14.16 -8.41
CA ALA A 71 11.16 13.31 -9.52
C ALA A 71 11.91 12.06 -9.03
N GLU A 72 12.72 12.17 -7.97
CA GLU A 72 13.41 11.05 -7.34
C GLU A 72 12.42 10.14 -6.60
N GLU A 73 11.51 10.71 -5.82
CA GLU A 73 10.45 9.96 -5.11
C GLU A 73 9.61 9.12 -6.10
N ARG A 74 9.24 9.71 -7.25
CA ARG A 74 8.51 8.99 -8.30
C ARG A 74 9.34 7.90 -8.98
N ALA A 75 10.64 8.11 -9.15
CA ALA A 75 11.54 7.10 -9.71
C ALA A 75 11.68 5.89 -8.79
N GLU A 76 11.84 6.13 -7.48
CA GLU A 76 11.89 5.07 -6.46
C GLU A 76 10.57 4.27 -6.41
N ALA A 77 9.43 4.95 -6.50
CA ALA A 77 8.13 4.28 -6.58
C ALA A 77 7.99 3.44 -7.85
N ALA A 78 8.53 3.91 -8.98
CA ALA A 78 8.53 3.15 -10.24
C ALA A 78 9.43 1.90 -10.16
N ASP A 79 10.61 2.01 -9.55
CA ASP A 79 11.51 0.88 -9.32
C ASP A 79 10.87 -0.15 -8.38
N THR A 80 10.21 0.32 -7.33
CA THR A 80 9.43 -0.50 -6.39
C THR A 80 8.32 -1.26 -7.09
N LEU A 81 7.56 -0.57 -7.96
CA LEU A 81 6.52 -1.19 -8.75
C LEU A 81 7.10 -2.25 -9.69
N ALA A 82 8.17 -1.93 -10.42
CA ALA A 82 8.80 -2.85 -11.36
C ALA A 82 9.29 -4.14 -10.67
N ALA A 83 9.95 -4.00 -9.52
CA ALA A 83 10.40 -5.14 -8.71
C ALA A 83 9.23 -6.00 -8.22
N SER A 84 8.14 -5.36 -7.74
CA SER A 84 6.95 -6.06 -7.27
C SER A 84 6.24 -6.82 -8.39
N LEU A 85 6.08 -6.22 -9.57
CA LEU A 85 5.50 -6.88 -10.74
C LEU A 85 6.33 -8.09 -11.19
N ALA A 86 7.67 -7.98 -11.15
CA ALA A 86 8.55 -9.09 -11.46
C ALA A 86 8.41 -10.24 -10.44
N ALA A 87 8.36 -9.92 -9.15
CA ALA A 87 8.22 -10.91 -8.08
C ALA A 87 6.89 -11.68 -8.15
N LEU A 88 5.80 -11.00 -8.51
CA LEU A 88 4.46 -11.59 -8.59
C LEU A 88 4.10 -12.15 -9.97
N ALA A 89 5.00 -12.04 -10.96
CA ALA A 89 4.74 -12.52 -12.31
C ALA A 89 4.20 -13.97 -12.32
N GLY A 90 3.15 -14.20 -13.11
CA GLY A 90 2.50 -15.50 -13.26
C GLY A 90 1.52 -15.89 -12.14
N LEU A 91 1.25 -15.02 -11.17
CA LEU A 91 0.18 -15.24 -10.19
C LEU A 91 -1.19 -14.80 -10.70
N GLY A 92 -2.23 -15.49 -10.20
CA GLY A 92 -3.64 -15.17 -10.45
C GLY A 92 -4.00 -15.14 -11.94
N GLY A 93 -4.93 -14.24 -12.29
CA GLY A 93 -5.35 -13.99 -13.68
C GLY A 93 -4.44 -13.04 -14.46
N GLY A 94 -3.33 -12.62 -13.86
CA GLY A 94 -2.43 -11.59 -14.39
C GLY A 94 -2.12 -10.53 -13.34
N VAL A 95 -0.94 -9.92 -13.46
CA VAL A 95 -0.47 -8.88 -12.54
C VAL A 95 -0.20 -7.61 -13.32
N SER A 96 -0.78 -6.51 -12.86
CA SER A 96 -0.61 -5.16 -13.39
C SER A 96 -0.35 -4.20 -12.25
N GLY A 97 0.06 -2.97 -12.54
CA GLY A 97 0.20 -1.98 -11.48
C GLY A 97 0.51 -0.59 -11.99
N GLU A 98 0.42 0.38 -11.08
CA GLU A 98 0.61 1.79 -11.37
C GLU A 98 1.14 2.53 -10.14
N VAL A 99 1.88 3.61 -10.40
CA VAL A 99 2.30 4.55 -9.37
C VAL A 99 1.14 5.53 -9.14
N VAL A 100 0.69 5.66 -7.89
CA VAL A 100 -0.41 6.55 -7.51
C VAL A 100 0.11 7.82 -6.85
N GLU A 101 -0.47 8.95 -7.23
CA GLU A 101 -0.14 10.25 -6.68
C GLU A 101 -1.09 10.63 -5.54
N GLY A 102 -0.61 11.41 -4.57
CA GLY A 102 -1.41 11.87 -3.44
C GLY A 102 -1.54 10.83 -2.32
N LYS A 103 -2.68 10.84 -1.60
CA LYS A 103 -2.89 9.99 -0.42
C LYS A 103 -3.07 8.52 -0.83
N ALA A 104 -2.20 7.65 -0.32
CA ALA A 104 -2.15 6.23 -0.68
C ALA A 104 -3.52 5.51 -0.49
N VAL A 105 -4.19 5.75 0.64
CA VAL A 105 -5.53 5.19 0.92
C VAL A 105 -6.58 5.69 -0.06
N ASP A 106 -6.54 6.96 -0.45
CA ASP A 106 -7.52 7.50 -1.40
C ASP A 106 -7.32 6.90 -2.80
N GLY A 107 -6.05 6.67 -3.20
CA GLY A 107 -5.71 5.94 -4.41
C GLY A 107 -6.24 4.49 -4.39
N LEU A 108 -6.03 3.77 -3.29
CA LEU A 108 -6.57 2.43 -3.10
C LEU A 108 -8.10 2.40 -3.19
N VAL A 109 -8.77 3.30 -2.47
CA VAL A 109 -10.24 3.39 -2.46
C VAL A 109 -10.79 3.72 -3.86
N ALA A 110 -10.15 4.64 -4.57
CA ALA A 110 -10.53 5.01 -5.92
C ALA A 110 -10.45 3.81 -6.86
N LYS A 111 -9.36 3.03 -6.79
CA LYS A 111 -9.13 1.88 -7.67
C LYS A 111 -10.01 0.69 -7.37
N VAL A 112 -10.26 0.42 -6.08
CA VAL A 112 -11.24 -0.60 -5.69
C VAL A 112 -12.63 -0.27 -6.23
N LYS A 113 -13.06 0.99 -6.15
CA LYS A 113 -14.35 1.43 -6.70
C LYS A 113 -14.38 1.41 -8.23
N GLU A 114 -13.32 1.87 -8.88
CA GLU A 114 -13.19 1.88 -10.35
C GLU A 114 -13.31 0.46 -10.93
N LEU A 115 -12.62 -0.50 -10.30
CA LEU A 115 -12.57 -1.88 -10.77
C LEU A 115 -13.67 -2.77 -10.19
N SER A 116 -14.51 -2.25 -9.30
CA SER A 116 -15.44 -3.05 -8.48
C SER A 116 -14.74 -4.25 -7.84
N ALA A 117 -13.54 -4.02 -7.30
CA ALA A 117 -12.70 -5.06 -6.71
C ALA A 117 -13.37 -5.68 -5.49
N GLY A 118 -13.38 -7.00 -5.43
CA GLY A 118 -13.98 -7.76 -4.33
C GLY A 118 -13.11 -7.74 -3.07
N GLN A 119 -11.85 -7.32 -3.19
CA GLN A 119 -10.90 -7.30 -2.09
C GLN A 119 -9.83 -6.21 -2.25
N ALA A 120 -9.41 -5.65 -1.10
CA ALA A 120 -8.26 -4.77 -0.99
C ALA A 120 -7.25 -5.33 0.01
N VAL A 121 -5.97 -5.20 -0.31
CA VAL A 121 -4.84 -5.64 0.53
C VAL A 121 -3.87 -4.49 0.71
N VAL A 122 -3.36 -4.31 1.92
CA VAL A 122 -2.29 -3.36 2.21
C VAL A 122 -1.09 -4.15 2.71
N ILE A 123 0.07 -3.95 2.10
CA ILE A 123 1.34 -4.59 2.46
C ILE A 123 2.34 -3.53 2.89
N THR A 124 2.81 -3.56 4.13
CA THR A 124 3.73 -2.55 4.70
C THR A 124 4.85 -3.22 5.49
N ARG A 125 6.03 -2.61 5.62
CA ARG A 125 7.05 -3.10 6.57
C ARG A 125 6.60 -2.88 8.02
N PRO A 126 7.00 -3.75 8.96
CA PRO A 126 6.90 -3.45 10.40
C PRO A 126 7.86 -2.30 10.74
N HIS A 127 7.31 -1.17 11.15
CA HIS A 127 8.07 0.01 11.56
C HIS A 127 7.76 0.27 13.03
N ALA A 128 8.76 0.11 13.91
CA ALA A 128 8.60 0.20 15.37
C ALA A 128 8.09 1.56 15.93
N VAL A 129 7.89 2.56 15.05
CA VAL A 129 7.30 3.87 15.39
C VAL A 129 6.00 4.15 14.62
N ALA A 130 5.72 3.38 13.56
CA ALA A 130 4.60 3.58 12.63
C ALA A 130 3.58 2.43 12.61
N ASP A 131 3.76 1.39 13.43
CA ASP A 131 2.81 0.27 13.52
C ASP A 131 1.38 0.72 13.88
N THR A 132 1.19 1.89 14.52
CA THR A 132 -0.15 2.48 14.74
C THR A 132 -0.76 3.11 13.47
N PHE A 133 0.05 3.51 12.48
CA PHE A 133 -0.38 4.29 11.30
C PHE A 133 -0.81 3.40 10.14
N HIS A 134 -0.18 2.24 9.95
CA HIS A 134 -0.55 1.34 8.87
C HIS A 134 -1.85 0.56 9.17
N THR A 135 -2.10 0.24 10.45
CA THR A 135 -3.43 -0.23 10.89
C THR A 135 -4.50 0.82 10.58
N ASP A 136 -4.20 2.11 10.79
CA ASP A 136 -5.13 3.20 10.46
C ASP A 136 -5.45 3.28 8.96
N TRP A 137 -4.55 2.86 8.06
CA TRP A 137 -4.85 2.77 6.62
C TRP A 137 -5.80 1.65 6.26
N ALA A 138 -5.58 0.44 6.78
CA ALA A 138 -6.49 -0.68 6.56
C ALA A 138 -7.88 -0.35 7.13
N THR A 139 -7.94 0.22 8.34
CA THR A 139 -9.17 0.69 8.97
C THR A 139 -9.85 1.81 8.16
N LYS A 140 -9.12 2.85 7.74
CA LYS A 140 -9.68 3.94 6.91
C LYS A 140 -10.18 3.46 5.56
N ALA A 141 -9.47 2.52 4.92
CA ALA A 141 -9.89 1.93 3.67
C ALA A 141 -11.18 1.11 3.87
N GLN A 142 -11.25 0.30 4.92
CA GLN A 142 -12.44 -0.48 5.27
C GLN A 142 -13.65 0.43 5.55
N ASP A 143 -13.48 1.50 6.32
CA ASP A 143 -14.54 2.48 6.59
C ASP A 143 -15.05 3.16 5.31
N LYS A 144 -14.16 3.47 4.37
CA LYS A 144 -14.51 4.13 3.10
C LYS A 144 -15.08 3.19 2.03
N LEU A 145 -14.75 1.90 2.11
CA LEU A 145 -15.13 0.88 1.12
C LEU A 145 -16.32 0.02 1.56
N GLY A 146 -16.53 -0.15 2.86
CA GLY A 146 -17.53 -1.08 3.40
C GLY A 146 -17.21 -2.56 3.12
N LEU A 147 -15.94 -2.87 2.82
CA LEU A 147 -15.44 -4.22 2.49
C LEU A 147 -14.22 -4.54 3.37
N PRO A 148 -13.98 -5.83 3.70
CA PRO A 148 -12.81 -6.24 4.48
C PRO A 148 -11.51 -5.86 3.78
N VAL A 149 -10.59 -5.21 4.51
CA VAL A 149 -9.25 -4.87 4.03
C VAL A 149 -8.24 -5.70 4.81
N LEU A 150 -7.43 -6.49 4.10
CA LEU A 150 -6.42 -7.34 4.71
C LEU A 150 -5.10 -6.57 4.84
N HIS A 151 -4.49 -6.61 6.02
CA HIS A 151 -3.19 -6.01 6.28
C HIS A 151 -2.12 -7.09 6.42
N LEU A 152 -1.10 -7.03 5.58
CA LEU A 152 0.04 -7.96 5.58
C LEU A 152 1.32 -7.18 5.87
N TYR A 153 2.26 -7.82 6.57
CA TYR A 153 3.58 -7.25 6.78
C TYR A 153 4.58 -7.82 5.78
N ALA A 154 5.24 -6.92 5.04
CA ALA A 154 6.23 -7.26 4.04
C ALA A 154 7.34 -8.13 4.62
N GLY A 155 7.67 -9.24 3.96
CA GLY A 155 8.75 -10.14 4.40
C GLY A 155 8.46 -10.91 5.70
N SER A 156 7.19 -10.98 6.13
CA SER A 156 6.78 -11.80 7.26
C SER A 156 5.67 -12.78 6.86
N GLY A 157 5.71 -14.00 7.40
CA GLY A 157 4.60 -14.96 7.27
C GLY A 157 3.43 -14.64 8.21
N PHE A 158 3.32 -13.41 8.71
CA PHE A 158 2.28 -12.99 9.65
C PHE A 158 1.16 -12.25 8.91
N ILE A 159 -0.03 -12.85 8.93
CA ILE A 159 -1.27 -12.24 8.44
C ILE A 159 -1.94 -11.61 9.65
N GLY A 160 -2.05 -10.28 9.69
CA GLY A 160 -2.80 -9.59 10.73
C GLY A 160 -4.30 -9.73 10.45
N ASP A 161 -5.03 -10.38 11.37
CA ASP A 161 -6.48 -10.28 11.41
C ASP A 161 -6.84 -8.89 11.94
N SER A 162 -7.58 -8.12 11.12
CA SER A 162 -8.16 -6.81 11.47
C SER A 162 -9.27 -6.95 12.53
#